data_AF-M4RXW2-F1
#
_entry.id   AF-M4RXW2-F1
#
_cell.length_a   1.000
_cell.length_b   1.000
_cell.length_c   1.000
_cell.angle_alpha   90.00
_cell.angle_beta   90.00
_cell.angle_gamma   90.00
#
_symmetry.space_group_name_H-M   'P 1'
#
loop_
_entity.id
_entity.type
_entity.pdbx_description
1 polymer ?
#
loop_
_entity_poly.entity_id
_entity_poly.type
_entity_poly.pdbx_seq_one_letter_code
_entity_poly.pdbx_strand_id
1 'polypeptide(L)'
;MFIHFSDLKKDMPNEIRKIAAFLEININDQDWPKILEYSSFQWMKQNATKSVPLGGAFWDEGAKVFINKGVNGRWADTLSDADCSEYEKSAELELGEECADWLKSGHQWFGNKQILYVINLKRI
;
A
#
# COMPACT_ATOMS: atom_id res chain seq x y z
N MET A 1 -11.93 1.50 -6.73
CA MET A 1 -10.52 1.59 -7.19
C MET A 1 -9.66 0.78 -6.24
N PHE A 2 -8.76 -0.04 -6.76
CA PHE A 2 -7.72 -0.70 -5.96
C PHE A 2 -6.38 -0.02 -6.26
N ILE A 3 -5.57 0.17 -5.23
CA ILE A 3 -4.20 0.68 -5.34
C ILE A 3 -3.29 -0.24 -4.57
N HIS A 4 -2.13 -0.50 -5.15
CA HIS A 4 -1.10 -1.29 -4.51
C HIS A 4 0.05 -0.40 -4.05
N PHE A 5 0.62 -0.68 -2.87
CA PHE A 5 1.73 0.11 -2.33
C PHE A 5 2.98 0.05 -3.22
N SER A 6 3.20 -1.08 -3.90
CA SER A 6 4.31 -1.21 -4.86
C SER A 6 4.18 -0.24 -6.03
N ASP A 7 2.97 -0.02 -6.55
CA ASP A 7 2.72 0.95 -7.62
C ASP A 7 2.95 2.38 -7.13
N LEU A 8 2.48 2.72 -5.92
CA LEU A 8 2.77 4.01 -5.29
C LEU A 8 4.27 4.24 -5.14
N LYS A 9 5.04 3.20 -4.80
CA LYS A 9 6.50 3.28 -4.71
C LYS A 9 7.19 3.42 -6.07
N LYS A 10 6.61 2.83 -7.12
CA LYS A 10 7.14 2.83 -8.49
C LYS A 10 6.84 4.14 -9.23
N ASP A 11 5.61 4.65 -9.12
CA ASP A 11 5.14 5.86 -9.78
C ASP A 11 4.07 6.59 -8.94
N MET A 12 4.53 7.18 -7.84
CA MET A 12 3.67 7.97 -6.94
C MET A 12 2.88 9.08 -7.67
N PRO A 13 3.48 9.88 -8.59
CA PRO A 13 2.73 10.91 -9.31
C PRO A 13 1.53 10.37 -10.09
N ASN A 14 1.69 9.27 -10.82
CA ASN A 14 0.59 8.67 -11.57
C ASN A 14 -0.49 8.08 -10.66
N GLU A 15 -0.10 7.38 -9.60
CA GLU A 15 -1.06 6.81 -8.64
C GLU A 15 -1.84 7.91 -7.91
N ILE A 16 -1.23 9.03 -7.54
CA ILE A 16 -1.96 10.18 -6.97
C ILE A 16 -2.99 10.74 -7.96
N ARG A 17 -2.67 10.79 -9.26
CA ARG A 17 -3.65 11.22 -10.28
C ARG A 17 -4.82 10.26 -10.41
N LYS A 18 -4.57 8.94 -10.31
CA LYS A 18 -5.65 7.93 -10.27
C LYS A 18 -6.54 8.13 -9.05
N ILE A 19 -5.95 8.40 -7.88
CA ILE A 19 -6.70 8.71 -6.65
C ILE A 19 -7.57 9.95 -6.84
N ALA A 20 -6.99 11.04 -7.36
CA ALA A 20 -7.73 12.27 -7.58
C ALA A 20 -8.88 12.10 -8.58
N ALA A 21 -8.66 11.37 -9.68
CA ALA A 21 -9.70 11.04 -10.65
C ALA A 21 -10.84 10.21 -10.02
N PHE A 22 -10.50 9.21 -9.20
CA PHE A 22 -11.50 8.39 -8.50
C PHE A 22 -12.31 9.20 -7.46
N LEU A 23 -11.68 10.17 -6.81
CA LEU A 23 -12.33 11.07 -5.84
C LEU A 23 -12.99 12.29 -6.50
N GLU A 24 -12.93 12.41 -7.83
CA GLU A 24 -13.43 13.56 -8.60
C GLU A 24 -12.81 14.91 -8.15
N ILE A 25 -11.54 14.87 -7.71
CA ILE A 25 -10.78 16.04 -7.29
C ILE A 25 -10.00 16.60 -8.48
N ASN A 26 -10.25 17.86 -8.83
CA ASN A 26 -9.41 18.57 -9.78
C ASN A 26 -8.12 19.04 -9.10
N ILE A 27 -6.98 18.55 -9.58
CA ILE A 27 -5.66 18.97 -9.09
C ILE A 27 -5.28 20.28 -9.79
N ASN A 28 -5.14 21.35 -9.03
CA ASN A 28 -4.53 22.57 -9.53
C ASN A 28 -3.02 22.33 -9.78
N ASP A 29 -2.56 22.63 -10.99
CA ASP A 29 -1.15 22.47 -11.38
C ASP A 29 -0.19 23.26 -10.47
N GLN A 30 -0.66 24.38 -9.89
CA GLN A 30 0.12 25.18 -8.94
C GLN A 30 0.38 24.45 -7.61
N ASP A 31 -0.54 23.58 -7.20
CA ASP A 31 -0.44 22.82 -5.95
C ASP A 31 0.26 21.47 -6.14
N TRP A 32 0.43 21.02 -7.39
CA TRP A 32 1.02 19.73 -7.72
C TRP A 32 2.40 19.48 -7.08
N PRO A 33 3.35 20.42 -7.10
CA PRO A 33 4.64 20.23 -6.44
C PRO A 33 4.51 19.99 -4.93
N LYS A 34 3.58 20.70 -4.26
CA LYS A 34 3.34 20.54 -2.81
C LYS A 34 2.70 19.21 -2.48
N ILE A 35 1.77 18.73 -3.32
CA ILE A 35 1.14 17.42 -3.16
C ILE A 35 2.21 16.32 -3.20
N LEU A 36 3.12 16.37 -4.16
CA LEU A 36 4.22 15.40 -4.26
C LEU A 36 5.19 15.51 -3.08
N GLU A 37 5.52 16.73 -2.65
CA GLU A 37 6.40 16.96 -1.50
C GLU A 37 5.80 16.34 -0.23
N TYR A 38 4.56 16.69 0.10
CA TYR A 38 3.90 16.27 1.34
C TYR A 38 3.55 14.78 1.36
N SER A 39 3.38 14.18 0.18
CA SER A 39 3.18 12.74 0.03
C SER A 39 4.50 11.95 0.02
N SER A 40 5.64 12.63 -0.06
CA SER A 40 6.95 11.97 -0.09
C SER A 40 7.29 11.32 1.24
N PHE A 41 7.98 10.18 1.18
CA PHE A 41 8.44 9.48 2.38
C PHE A 41 9.29 10.37 3.30
N GLN A 42 10.17 11.19 2.72
CA GLN A 42 11.04 12.08 3.48
C GLN A 42 10.22 13.12 4.26
N TRP A 43 9.30 13.80 3.60
CA TRP A 43 8.47 14.81 4.26
C TRP A 43 7.62 14.18 5.35
N MET A 44 6.96 13.05 5.07
CA MET A 44 6.14 12.35 6.06
C MET A 44 6.98 11.91 7.25
N LYS A 45 8.19 11.36 7.05
CA LYS A 45 9.08 10.93 8.13
C LYS A 45 9.53 12.11 9.01
N GLN A 46 9.83 13.26 8.40
CA GLN A 46 10.21 14.48 9.13
C GLN A 46 9.02 15.08 9.89
N ASN A 47 7.81 14.95 9.35
CA ASN A 47 6.56 15.48 9.91
C ASN A 47 5.71 14.40 10.60
N ALA A 48 6.31 13.27 11.01
CA ALA A 48 5.56 12.08 11.39
C ALA A 48 4.54 12.35 12.50
N THR A 49 4.82 13.29 13.41
CA THR A 49 3.92 13.73 14.48
C THR A 49 2.56 14.24 14.00
N LYS A 50 2.46 14.72 12.75
CA LYS A 50 1.20 15.16 12.12
C LYS A 50 0.38 14.01 11.53
N SER A 51 0.99 12.84 11.37
CA SER A 51 0.42 11.70 10.63
C SER A 51 0.25 10.45 11.48
N VAL A 52 0.94 10.35 12.63
CA VAL A 52 0.78 9.22 13.55
C VAL A 52 -0.32 9.48 14.59
N PRO A 53 -1.12 8.46 14.96
CA PRO A 53 -2.11 8.59 16.02
C PRO A 53 -1.49 9.11 17.32
N LEU A 54 -2.15 10.10 17.93
CA LEU A 54 -1.71 10.77 19.17
C LEU A 54 -0.24 11.25 19.14
N GLY A 55 0.29 11.64 17.98
CA GLY A 55 1.66 12.15 17.87
C GLY A 55 2.76 11.14 18.20
N GLY A 56 2.43 9.84 18.25
CA GLY A 56 3.39 8.76 18.49
C GLY A 56 3.49 8.34 19.95
N ALA A 57 2.55 8.76 20.81
CA ALA A 57 2.53 8.44 22.23
C ALA A 57 2.54 6.93 22.55
N PHE A 58 2.15 6.07 21.61
CA PHE A 58 2.15 4.61 21.77
C PHE A 58 3.39 3.90 21.20
N TRP A 59 4.41 4.63 20.72
CA TRP A 59 5.63 4.05 20.17
C TRP A 59 6.82 4.43 21.05
N ASP A 60 7.59 3.42 21.48
CA ASP A 60 8.71 3.58 22.43
C ASP A 60 9.77 4.61 21.97
N GLU A 61 9.92 4.80 20.66
CA GLU A 61 10.84 5.75 20.04
C GLU A 61 10.12 6.93 19.32
N GLY A 62 8.83 7.09 19.58
CA GLY A 62 7.99 8.19 19.10
C GLY A 62 7.61 8.10 17.61
N ALA A 63 7.01 9.19 17.10
CA ALA A 63 6.36 9.24 15.78
C ALA A 63 7.24 8.83 14.60
N LYS A 64 8.55 9.07 14.66
CA LYS A 64 9.48 8.83 13.55
C LYS A 64 9.71 7.35 13.26
N VAL A 65 9.47 6.47 14.23
CA VAL A 65 9.70 5.02 14.09
C VAL A 65 8.54 4.32 13.40
N PHE A 66 7.34 4.90 13.45
CA PHE A 66 6.22 4.47 12.63
C PHE A 66 6.56 4.52 11.13
N ILE A 67 7.26 5.58 10.70
CA ILE A 67 7.72 5.77 9.32
C ILE A 67 9.17 5.27 9.19
N ASN A 68 9.33 3.94 9.20
CA ASN A 68 10.62 3.28 9.36
C ASN A 68 11.57 3.45 8.13
N LYS A 69 11.40 2.69 7.05
CA LYS A 69 12.32 2.72 5.89
C LYS A 69 11.70 3.05 4.54
N GLY A 70 10.38 2.93 4.38
CA GLY A 70 9.70 3.30 3.12
C GLY A 70 10.19 2.53 1.89
N VAL A 71 10.72 1.31 2.07
CA VAL A 71 11.23 0.44 1.00
C VAL A 71 10.48 -0.89 0.98
N ASN A 72 10.33 -1.46 -0.22
CA ASN A 72 9.75 -2.78 -0.45
C ASN A 72 10.82 -3.87 -0.30
N GLY A 73 10.39 -5.14 -0.19
CA GLY A 73 11.29 -6.29 -0.23
C GLY A 73 12.04 -6.61 1.06
N ARG A 74 11.74 -5.93 2.18
CA ARG A 74 12.42 -6.16 3.47
C ARG A 74 12.29 -7.59 4.00
N TRP A 75 11.27 -8.32 3.55
CA TRP A 75 11.05 -9.71 3.92
C TRP A 75 12.05 -10.67 3.28
N ALA A 76 12.68 -10.30 2.16
CA ALA A 76 13.56 -11.19 1.39
C ALA A 76 14.81 -11.60 2.18
N ASP A 77 15.32 -10.74 3.05
CA ASP A 77 16.48 -11.05 3.91
C ASP A 77 16.08 -11.70 5.24
N THR A 78 14.77 -11.87 5.50
CA THR A 78 14.23 -12.34 6.79
C THR A 78 13.53 -13.68 6.69
N LEU A 79 12.79 -13.93 5.61
CA LEU A 79 12.04 -15.16 5.38
C LEU A 79 12.88 -16.15 4.58
N SER A 80 12.79 -17.43 4.97
CA SER A 80 13.39 -18.50 4.18
C SER A 80 12.54 -18.83 2.95
N ASP A 81 13.13 -19.51 1.97
CA ASP A 81 12.40 -20.01 0.79
C ASP A 81 11.21 -20.91 1.18
N ALA A 82 11.34 -21.65 2.30
CA ALA A 82 10.26 -22.49 2.82
C ALA A 82 9.10 -21.65 3.36
N ASP A 83 9.39 -20.57 4.08
CA ASP A 83 8.37 -19.64 4.59
C ASP A 83 7.64 -18.95 3.42
N CYS A 84 8.38 -18.53 2.40
CA CYS A 84 7.81 -17.93 1.19
C CYS A 84 6.91 -18.92 0.43
N SER A 85 7.34 -20.17 0.26
CA SER A 85 6.54 -21.18 -0.43
C SER A 85 5.25 -21.52 0.32
N GLU A 86 5.31 -21.63 1.65
CA GLU A 86 4.13 -21.91 2.46
C GLU A 86 3.13 -20.74 2.47
N TYR A 87 3.66 -19.51 2.51
CA TYR A 87 2.84 -18.31 2.35
C TYR A 87 2.13 -18.27 0.99
N GLU A 88 2.84 -18.55 -0.11
CA GLU A 88 2.25 -18.51 -1.47
C GLU A 88 1.11 -19.53 -1.61
N LYS A 89 1.31 -20.77 -1.15
CA LYS A 89 0.26 -21.80 -1.13
C LYS A 89 -0.96 -21.38 -0.31
N SER A 90 -0.70 -20.80 0.86
CA SER A 90 -1.77 -20.32 1.75
C SER A 90 -2.57 -19.18 1.10
N ALA A 91 -1.88 -18.25 0.43
CA ALA A 91 -2.52 -17.13 -0.26
C ALA A 91 -3.41 -17.63 -1.41
N GLU A 92 -2.94 -18.56 -2.23
CA GLU A 92 -3.75 -19.16 -3.30
C GLU A 92 -4.97 -19.93 -2.77
N LEU A 93 -4.80 -20.71 -1.68
CA LEU A 93 -5.90 -21.47 -1.07
C LEU A 93 -7.02 -20.56 -0.53
N GLU A 94 -6.64 -19.45 0.09
CA GLU A 94 -7.58 -18.55 0.75
C GLU A 94 -8.20 -17.52 -0.20
N LEU A 95 -7.41 -17.02 -1.15
CA LEU A 95 -7.79 -15.87 -2.00
C LEU A 95 -8.09 -16.26 -3.46
N GLY A 96 -7.64 -17.43 -3.90
CA GLY A 96 -7.57 -17.80 -5.30
C GLY A 96 -6.40 -17.14 -6.04
N GLU A 97 -6.04 -17.71 -7.19
CA GLU A 97 -4.86 -17.34 -7.99
C GLU A 97 -4.81 -15.84 -8.32
N GLU A 98 -5.87 -15.26 -8.88
CA GLU A 98 -5.87 -13.85 -9.31
C GLU A 98 -5.63 -12.87 -8.15
N CYS A 99 -6.25 -13.12 -7.00
CA CYS A 99 -6.13 -12.24 -5.83
C CYS A 99 -4.79 -12.42 -5.11
N ALA A 100 -4.28 -13.66 -5.03
CA ALA A 100 -2.93 -13.94 -4.54
C ALA A 100 -1.86 -13.26 -5.40
N ASP A 101 -1.99 -13.35 -6.73
CA ASP A 101 -1.10 -12.68 -7.68
C ASP A 101 -1.13 -11.17 -7.54
N TRP A 102 -2.33 -10.58 -7.42
CA TRP A 102 -2.47 -9.15 -7.19
C TRP A 102 -1.81 -8.70 -5.89
N LEU A 103 -2.01 -9.45 -4.80
CA LEU A 103 -1.44 -9.16 -3.49
C LEU A 103 0.09 -9.19 -3.50
N LYS A 104 0.69 -10.09 -4.27
CA LYS A 104 2.15 -10.24 -4.38
C LYS A 104 2.79 -9.19 -5.29
N SER A 105 2.19 -8.95 -6.45
CA SER A 105 2.82 -8.22 -7.55
C SER A 105 2.40 -6.75 -7.62
N GLY A 106 1.18 -6.44 -7.17
CA GLY A 106 0.58 -5.14 -7.31
C GLY A 106 0.17 -4.76 -8.72
N HIS A 107 0.01 -5.70 -9.65
CA HIS A 107 -0.47 -5.36 -10.98
C HIS A 107 -1.88 -4.73 -10.97
N GLN A 108 -2.28 -4.07 -12.05
CA GLN A 108 -3.62 -3.49 -12.14
C GLN A 108 -4.68 -4.61 -12.06
N TRP A 109 -5.56 -4.55 -11.06
CA TRP A 109 -6.66 -5.51 -10.91
C TRP A 109 -7.67 -5.34 -12.04
N PHE A 110 -7.82 -6.36 -12.89
CA PHE A 110 -8.83 -6.41 -13.96
C PHE A 110 -10.01 -7.34 -13.62
N GLY A 111 -10.02 -7.93 -12.43
CA GLY A 111 -10.98 -8.97 -12.05
C GLY A 111 -12.44 -8.51 -12.00
N ASN A 112 -13.30 -9.37 -12.53
CA ASN A 112 -14.76 -9.20 -12.55
C ASN A 112 -15.35 -9.15 -11.13
N LYS A 113 -16.44 -8.38 -10.95
CA LYS A 113 -17.18 -8.19 -9.67
C LYS A 113 -17.58 -9.50 -8.94
N GLN A 114 -17.49 -10.65 -9.59
CA GLN A 114 -17.83 -11.96 -9.03
C GLN A 114 -16.86 -12.45 -7.94
N ILE A 115 -15.57 -12.09 -8.00
CA ILE A 115 -14.58 -12.52 -6.99
C ILE A 115 -14.82 -11.83 -5.65
N LEU A 116 -15.31 -10.58 -5.65
CA LEU A 116 -15.69 -9.84 -4.43
C LEU A 116 -16.82 -10.53 -3.65
N TYR A 117 -17.69 -11.29 -4.31
CA TYR A 117 -18.75 -12.05 -3.63
C TYR A 117 -18.20 -13.26 -2.88
N VAL A 118 -17.17 -13.94 -3.40
CA VAL A 118 -16.59 -15.13 -2.77
C VAL A 118 -15.82 -14.77 -1.50
N ILE A 119 -15.10 -13.63 -1.51
CA ILE A 119 -14.35 -13.14 -0.34
C ILE A 119 -15.31 -12.71 0.79
N ASN A 120 -16.46 -12.11 0.45
CA ASN A 120 -17.47 -11.72 1.43
C ASN A 120 -18.25 -12.91 2.01
N LEU A 121 -18.39 -14.02 1.28
CA LEU A 121 -19.18 -15.18 1.72
C LEU A 121 -18.44 -16.15 2.65
N LYS A 122 -17.09 -16.09 2.75
CA LYS A 122 -16.32 -16.90 3.71
C LYS A 122 -16.16 -16.26 5.10
N ARG A 123 -16.82 -15.12 5.38
CA ARG A 123 -16.69 -14.38 6.66
C ARG A 123 -18.01 -14.10 7.38
N ILE A 124 -19.03 -14.95 7.18
CA ILE A 124 -20.23 -15.01 8.03
C ILE A 124 -20.42 -16.45 8.51
#